data_AF-A0A924YVI1-F1
#
_entry.id   AF-A0A924YVI1-F1
#
_cell.length_a   1.000
_cell.length_b   1.000
_cell.length_c   1.000
_cell.angle_alpha   90.00
_cell.angle_beta   90.00
_cell.angle_gamma   90.00
#
_symmetry.space_group_name_H-M   'P 1'
#
loop_
_entity.id
_entity.type
_entity.pdbx_description
1 polymer ?
#
loop_
_entity_poly.entity_id
_entity_poly.type
_entity_poly.pdbx_seq_one_letter_code
_entity_poly.pdbx_strand_id
1 'polypeptide(L)'
;MLVEFSSRSTKADEPAAPPKIEVVTNSIGMKLARIPAGKFTMGSPRTEPERVRGEIQQEVTITQPFFLGVYEVTQAEFAKIMGGQVQPTFGNDKGGGPNHPMENMEWTQAAEFCQKLSAAPEERSAGRKYRLPTEAQWEYACRAGTATAFHFGASVSSKQANCDGKTPYGDAEPGPYLRRTAKVGSYPANAFGLHDMHGNV
;
A
#
# COMPACT_ATOMS: atom_id res chain seq x y z
N MET A 1 23.58 47.84 19.19
CA MET A 1 24.85 47.18 19.61
C MET A 1 24.46 45.76 20.05
N LEU A 2 24.13 44.89 19.09
CA LEU A 2 24.93 43.80 18.46
C LEU A 2 25.20 42.66 19.47
N VAL A 3 24.91 41.36 19.23
CA VAL A 3 24.82 40.56 17.98
C VAL A 3 24.05 39.24 18.23
N GLU A 4 23.27 38.74 17.25
CA GLU A 4 22.83 37.33 17.17
C GLU A 4 23.92 36.47 16.50
N PHE A 5 24.08 35.20 16.94
CA PHE A 5 25.03 34.25 16.35
C PHE A 5 24.30 33.26 15.44
N SER A 6 24.70 33.23 14.15
CA SER A 6 24.29 32.22 13.17
C SER A 6 25.28 31.07 13.21
N SER A 7 24.84 29.86 13.57
CA SER A 7 25.62 28.65 13.33
C SER A 7 25.26 28.07 11.95
N ARG A 8 26.09 28.33 10.94
CA ARG A 8 26.13 27.48 9.75
C ARG A 8 26.91 26.21 10.10
N SER A 9 26.21 25.09 10.20
CA SER A 9 26.82 23.78 10.02
C SER A 9 26.62 23.39 8.57
N THR A 10 27.65 23.55 7.75
CA THR A 10 27.74 22.89 6.44
C THR A 10 28.17 21.46 6.68
N LYS A 11 27.24 20.60 7.09
CA LYS A 11 27.37 19.16 6.93
C LYS A 11 26.61 18.85 5.64
N ALA A 12 27.28 18.24 4.67
CA ALA A 12 26.59 17.69 3.51
C ALA A 12 25.42 16.85 4.02
N ASP A 13 24.23 17.05 3.45
CA ASP A 13 23.01 16.31 3.79
C ASP A 13 23.26 14.82 3.58
N GLU A 14 23.72 14.16 4.63
CA GLU A 14 23.56 12.73 4.84
C GLU A 14 22.04 12.51 4.74
N PRO A 15 21.54 11.67 3.81
CA PRO A 15 20.11 11.53 3.62
C PRO A 15 19.51 11.13 4.97
N ALA A 16 18.70 12.03 5.54
CA ALA A 16 18.05 11.81 6.82
C ALA A 16 17.39 10.43 6.77
N ALA A 17 17.71 9.59 7.75
CA ALA A 17 17.07 8.28 7.85
C ALA A 17 15.56 8.47 7.70
N PRO A 18 14.90 7.68 6.83
CA PRO A 18 13.49 7.88 6.53
C PRO A 18 12.70 7.93 7.85
N PRO A 19 11.76 8.88 7.99
CA PRO A 19 11.03 9.05 9.23
C PRO A 19 10.39 7.73 9.63
N LYS A 20 10.63 7.30 10.87
CA LYS A 20 10.07 6.05 11.39
C LYS A 20 8.54 6.12 11.32
N ILE A 21 7.95 5.29 10.46
CA ILE A 21 6.50 5.25 10.28
C ILE A 21 5.86 4.62 11.51
N GLU A 22 4.85 5.30 12.06
CA GLU A 22 4.03 4.78 13.14
C GLU A 22 3.11 3.68 12.60
N VAL A 23 3.05 2.55 13.30
CA VAL A 23 2.14 1.44 12.98
C VAL A 23 1.26 1.15 14.18
N VAL A 24 -0.06 1.12 13.97
CA VAL A 24 -1.05 0.75 14.97
C VAL A 24 -1.67 -0.60 14.64
N THR A 25 -2.03 -1.37 15.67
CA THR A 25 -2.81 -2.61 15.51
C THR A 25 -4.24 -2.36 15.97
N ASN A 26 -5.23 -2.78 15.18
CA ASN A 26 -6.64 -2.68 15.56
C ASN A 26 -7.14 -3.90 16.36
N SER A 27 -8.40 -3.87 16.79
CA SER A 27 -9.00 -4.92 17.60
C SER A 27 -9.06 -6.30 16.93
N ILE A 28 -8.96 -6.35 15.60
CA ILE A 28 -8.93 -7.63 14.87
C ILE A 28 -7.54 -8.10 14.48
N GLY A 29 -6.50 -7.33 14.79
CA GLY A 29 -5.10 -7.68 14.50
C GLY A 29 -4.53 -7.05 13.23
N MET A 30 -5.30 -6.26 12.48
CA MET A 30 -4.78 -5.55 11.30
C MET A 30 -3.76 -4.51 11.73
N LYS A 31 -2.65 -4.45 11.01
CA LYS A 31 -1.64 -3.40 11.15
C LYS A 31 -1.94 -2.26 10.17
N LEU A 32 -1.92 -1.03 10.65
CA LEU A 32 -2.09 0.17 9.83
C LEU A 32 -0.92 1.13 10.02
N ALA A 33 -0.31 1.55 8.91
CA ALA A 33 0.78 2.51 8.89
C ALA A 33 0.26 3.94 8.77
N ARG A 34 0.83 4.87 9.55
CA ARG A 34 0.52 6.30 9.50
C ARG A 34 1.24 6.96 8.33
N ILE A 35 0.52 7.18 7.25
CA ILE A 35 0.99 7.85 6.05
C ILE A 35 1.00 9.37 6.29
N PRO A 36 2.15 10.05 6.12
CA PRO A 36 2.25 11.48 6.39
C PRO A 36 1.51 12.31 5.34
N ALA A 37 1.04 13.49 5.73
CA ALA A 37 0.63 14.52 4.78
C ALA A 37 1.81 14.91 3.87
N GLY A 38 1.52 15.32 2.64
CA GLY A 38 2.56 15.67 1.69
C GLY A 38 2.03 15.97 0.29
N LYS A 39 2.96 16.33 -0.60
CA LYS A 39 2.68 16.57 -2.02
C LYS A 39 3.37 15.53 -2.86
N PHE A 40 2.75 15.16 -3.98
CA PHE A 40 3.37 14.31 -4.98
C PHE A 40 2.76 14.55 -6.36
N THR A 41 3.43 14.04 -7.38
CA THR A 41 2.90 13.97 -8.74
C THR A 41 2.18 12.64 -8.91
N MET A 42 0.86 12.69 -9.05
CA MET A 42 0.01 11.54 -9.37
C MET A 42 -0.01 11.32 -10.89
N GLY A 43 -0.02 10.07 -11.36
CA GLY A 43 0.07 9.68 -12.76
C GLY A 43 1.50 9.41 -13.25
N SER A 44 1.63 8.87 -14.46
CA SER A 44 2.91 8.45 -15.05
C SER A 44 3.48 9.51 -16.01
N PRO A 45 4.80 9.59 -16.27
CA PRO A 45 5.36 10.41 -17.35
C PRO A 45 4.87 9.98 -18.73
N ARG A 46 4.87 10.89 -19.73
CA ARG A 46 4.47 10.55 -21.12
C ARG A 46 5.36 9.49 -21.78
N THR A 47 6.58 9.33 -21.29
CA THR A 47 7.59 8.41 -21.82
C THR A 47 7.63 7.08 -21.07
N GLU A 48 6.79 6.90 -20.05
CA GLU A 48 6.75 5.64 -19.29
C GLU A 48 6.16 4.52 -20.17
N PRO A 49 6.85 3.38 -20.31
CA PRO A 49 6.32 2.23 -21.05
C PRO A 49 4.96 1.78 -20.49
N GLU A 50 4.10 1.28 -21.38
CA GLU A 50 2.77 0.73 -21.06
C GLU A 50 1.76 1.69 -20.40
N ARG A 51 2.13 2.95 -20.17
CA ARG A 51 1.23 4.02 -19.76
C ARG A 51 -0.05 4.04 -20.62
N VAL A 52 -1.20 4.25 -19.98
CA VAL A 52 -2.46 4.52 -20.66
C VAL A 52 -2.85 6.01 -20.65
N ARG A 53 -3.84 6.37 -21.47
CA ARG A 53 -4.25 7.78 -21.71
C ARG A 53 -4.70 8.51 -20.44
N GLY A 54 -5.26 7.81 -19.46
CA GLY A 54 -5.81 8.38 -18.22
C GLY A 54 -4.77 8.86 -17.20
N GLU A 55 -3.53 8.42 -17.31
CA GLU A 55 -2.49 8.63 -16.27
C GLU A 55 -1.76 9.97 -16.43
N ILE A 56 -2.50 11.06 -16.67
CA ILE A 56 -1.90 12.40 -16.87
C ILE A 56 -1.35 12.90 -15.54
N GLN A 57 -0.09 13.37 -15.54
CA GLN A 57 0.55 13.87 -14.33
C GLN A 57 -0.16 15.11 -13.78
N GLN A 58 -0.46 15.09 -12.48
CA GLN A 58 -1.05 16.21 -11.75
C GLN A 58 -0.39 16.33 -10.36
N GLU A 59 -0.14 17.55 -9.90
CA GLU A 59 0.28 17.77 -8.51
C GLU A 59 -0.92 17.57 -7.58
N VAL A 60 -0.78 16.66 -6.62
CA VAL A 60 -1.80 16.37 -5.62
C VAL A 60 -1.22 16.59 -4.23
N THR A 61 -2.02 17.19 -3.35
CA THR A 61 -1.67 17.42 -1.94
C THR A 61 -2.54 16.55 -1.04
N ILE A 62 -1.90 15.64 -0.30
CA ILE A 62 -2.50 14.95 0.85
C ILE A 62 -2.43 15.91 2.03
N THR A 63 -3.56 16.52 2.39
CA THR A 63 -3.61 17.62 3.37
C THR A 63 -3.53 17.16 4.81
N GLN A 64 -3.91 15.91 5.10
CA GLN A 64 -3.90 15.33 6.43
C GLN A 64 -3.27 13.94 6.41
N PRO A 65 -2.50 13.57 7.45
CA PRO A 65 -2.02 12.20 7.58
C PRO A 65 -3.21 11.26 7.73
N PHE A 66 -3.04 10.02 7.28
CA PHE A 66 -4.07 8.98 7.37
C PHE A 66 -3.41 7.64 7.65
N PHE A 67 -4.21 6.67 8.09
CA PHE A 67 -3.74 5.30 8.28
C PHE A 67 -4.15 4.45 7.07
N LEU A 68 -3.23 3.61 6.60
CA LEU A 68 -3.50 2.62 5.55
C LEU A 68 -3.07 1.24 6.02
N GLY A 69 -3.79 0.19 5.61
CA GLY A 69 -3.42 -1.19 5.92
C GLY A 69 -1.99 -1.49 5.43
N VAL A 70 -1.16 -2.06 6.30
CA VAL A 70 0.21 -2.48 5.96
C VAL A 70 0.22 -3.59 4.89
N TYR A 71 -0.88 -4.35 4.86
CA TYR A 71 -1.17 -5.47 3.99
C TYR A 71 -2.56 -5.27 3.38
N GLU A 72 -2.87 -5.96 2.28
CA GLU A 72 -4.26 -6.12 1.86
C GLU A 72 -5.08 -6.82 2.96
N VAL A 73 -6.40 -6.59 2.97
CA VAL A 73 -7.30 -7.26 3.92
C VAL A 73 -7.24 -8.76 3.64
N THR A 74 -6.92 -9.56 4.66
CA THR A 74 -6.80 -11.01 4.51
C THR A 74 -8.15 -11.71 4.49
N GLN A 75 -8.20 -12.93 3.95
CA GLN A 75 -9.41 -13.76 3.96
C GLN A 75 -9.96 -13.98 5.37
N ALA A 76 -9.09 -14.17 6.38
CA ALA A 76 -9.52 -14.36 7.76
C ALA A 76 -10.07 -13.07 8.40
N GLU A 77 -9.42 -11.92 8.18
CA GLU A 77 -9.90 -10.63 8.67
C GLU A 77 -11.25 -10.28 8.06
N PHE A 78 -11.40 -10.48 6.75
CA PHE A 78 -12.65 -10.23 6.04
C PHE A 78 -13.77 -11.13 6.57
N ALA A 79 -13.53 -12.45 6.69
CA ALA A 79 -14.50 -13.40 7.24
C ALA A 79 -14.92 -13.04 8.68
N LYS A 80 -13.97 -12.61 9.53
CA LYS A 80 -14.23 -12.22 10.92
C LYS A 80 -15.21 -11.06 11.02
N ILE A 81 -15.10 -10.06 10.15
CA ILE A 81 -15.98 -8.87 10.14
C ILE A 81 -17.31 -9.13 9.43
N MET A 82 -17.29 -9.93 8.36
CA MET A 82 -18.47 -10.14 7.52
C MET A 82 -19.41 -11.24 8.03
N GLY A 83 -19.03 -11.99 9.07
CA GLY A 83 -19.86 -13.04 9.65
C GLY A 83 -19.60 -14.43 9.05
N GLY A 84 -18.39 -14.67 8.54
CA GLY A 84 -17.87 -16.01 8.25
C GLY A 84 -17.82 -16.38 6.78
N GLN A 85 -18.96 -16.46 6.08
CA GLN A 85 -18.96 -16.97 4.71
C GLN A 85 -18.33 -15.96 3.74
N VAL A 86 -17.16 -16.33 3.23
CA VAL A 86 -16.41 -15.62 2.20
C VAL A 86 -16.20 -16.58 1.02
N GLN A 87 -16.16 -16.05 -0.20
CA GLN A 87 -16.02 -16.86 -1.43
C GLN A 87 -14.81 -16.40 -2.25
N PRO A 88 -13.59 -16.52 -1.71
CA PRO A 88 -12.38 -16.26 -2.49
C PRO A 88 -12.27 -17.27 -3.64
N THR A 89 -11.70 -16.85 -4.76
CA THR A 89 -11.29 -17.76 -5.85
C THR A 89 -10.26 -18.78 -5.37
N PHE A 90 -9.30 -18.35 -4.55
CA PHE A 90 -8.23 -19.20 -4.06
C PHE A 90 -8.50 -19.67 -2.63
N GLY A 91 -8.66 -20.98 -2.45
CA GLY A 91 -8.69 -21.64 -1.14
C GLY A 91 -7.30 -22.09 -0.67
N ASN A 92 -7.22 -22.64 0.54
CA ASN A 92 -5.97 -23.02 1.23
C ASN A 92 -4.94 -23.76 0.33
N ASP A 93 -5.38 -24.76 -0.42
CA ASP A 93 -4.47 -25.60 -1.23
C ASP A 93 -4.13 -25.00 -2.61
N LYS A 94 -4.65 -23.81 -2.92
CA LYS A 94 -4.53 -23.18 -4.24
C LYS A 94 -3.90 -21.78 -4.19
N GLY A 95 -3.13 -21.49 -3.14
CA GLY A 95 -2.59 -20.14 -2.93
C GLY A 95 -3.66 -19.18 -2.43
N GLY A 96 -4.37 -19.62 -1.41
CA GLY A 96 -5.32 -18.84 -0.62
C GLY A 96 -5.23 -19.26 0.85
N GLY A 97 -6.17 -18.79 1.67
CA GLY A 97 -6.26 -19.12 3.09
C GLY A 97 -6.11 -17.92 4.02
N PRO A 98 -6.05 -18.15 5.34
CA PRO A 98 -6.23 -17.11 6.36
C PRO A 98 -5.36 -15.87 6.21
N ASN A 99 -4.11 -16.02 5.75
CA ASN A 99 -3.12 -14.94 5.60
C ASN A 99 -2.89 -14.53 4.13
N HIS A 100 -3.78 -14.94 3.23
CA HIS A 100 -3.81 -14.49 1.84
C HIS A 100 -4.79 -13.32 1.71
N PRO A 101 -4.61 -12.44 0.71
CA PRO A 101 -5.55 -11.35 0.47
C PRO A 101 -6.94 -11.92 0.17
N MET A 102 -7.97 -11.22 0.64
CA MET A 102 -9.32 -11.46 0.20
C MET A 102 -9.47 -10.89 -1.22
N GLU A 103 -9.88 -11.74 -2.15
CA GLU A 103 -10.12 -11.39 -3.56
C GLU A 103 -11.49 -11.87 -4.01
N ASN A 104 -11.87 -11.60 -5.26
CA ASN A 104 -13.19 -11.96 -5.82
C ASN A 104 -14.35 -11.40 -4.98
N MET A 105 -14.33 -10.08 -4.78
CA MET A 105 -15.39 -9.36 -4.10
C MET A 105 -15.83 -8.14 -4.91
N GLU A 106 -17.09 -7.77 -4.77
CA GLU A 106 -17.60 -6.51 -5.28
C GLU A 106 -17.13 -5.34 -4.40
N TRP A 107 -17.01 -4.16 -5.00
CA TRP A 107 -16.67 -2.93 -4.27
C TRP A 107 -17.62 -2.66 -3.10
N THR A 108 -18.90 -2.99 -3.26
CA THR A 108 -19.95 -2.86 -2.23
C THR A 108 -19.62 -3.70 -0.99
N GLN A 109 -19.08 -4.90 -1.16
CA GLN A 109 -18.67 -5.78 -0.07
C GLN A 109 -17.44 -5.22 0.67
N ALA A 110 -16.49 -4.62 -0.06
CA ALA A 110 -15.33 -3.95 0.52
C ALA A 110 -15.74 -2.70 1.34
N ALA A 111 -16.71 -1.94 0.83
CA ALA A 111 -17.31 -0.81 1.54
C ALA A 111 -18.08 -1.27 2.79
N GLU A 112 -18.86 -2.36 2.69
CA GLU A 112 -19.58 -2.96 3.82
C GLU A 112 -18.61 -3.45 4.91
N PHE A 113 -17.50 -4.09 4.55
CA PHE A 113 -16.45 -4.47 5.49
C PHE A 113 -15.94 -3.26 6.28
N CYS A 114 -15.63 -2.14 5.60
CA CYS A 114 -15.19 -0.92 6.26
C CYS A 114 -16.25 -0.36 7.22
N GLN A 115 -17.52 -0.39 6.83
CA GLN A 115 -18.64 0.06 7.65
C GLN A 115 -18.81 -0.82 8.90
N LYS A 116 -18.79 -2.14 8.74
CA LYS A 116 -18.91 -3.09 9.87
C LYS A 116 -17.73 -3.00 10.82
N LEU A 117 -16.50 -2.90 10.31
CA LEU A 117 -15.30 -2.69 11.13
C LEU A 117 -15.38 -1.37 11.90
N SER A 118 -15.82 -0.28 11.26
CA SER A 118 -16.06 1.00 11.95
C SER A 118 -17.16 0.94 13.01
N ALA A 119 -18.11 0.01 12.85
CA ALA A 119 -19.22 -0.18 13.77
C ALA A 119 -18.87 -1.09 14.96
N ALA A 120 -17.76 -1.82 14.91
CA ALA A 120 -17.31 -2.70 15.98
C ALA A 120 -17.12 -1.92 17.30
N PRO A 121 -17.58 -2.44 18.46
CA PRO A 121 -17.53 -1.72 19.74
C PRO A 121 -16.13 -1.21 20.12
N GLU A 122 -15.10 -2.02 19.90
CA GLU A 122 -13.70 -1.71 20.21
C GLU A 122 -13.18 -0.59 19.32
N GLU A 123 -13.58 -0.57 18.04
CA GLU A 123 -13.17 0.46 17.08
C GLU A 123 -13.88 1.79 17.31
N ARG A 124 -15.17 1.74 17.63
CA ARG A 124 -15.95 2.92 18.05
C ARG A 124 -15.38 3.55 19.31
N SER A 125 -15.06 2.74 20.31
CA SER A 125 -14.48 3.20 21.58
C SER A 125 -13.10 3.84 21.38
N ALA A 126 -12.33 3.35 20.40
CA ALA A 126 -11.06 3.93 19.99
C ALA A 126 -11.20 5.15 19.05
N GLY A 127 -12.42 5.56 18.69
CA GLY A 127 -12.66 6.67 17.76
C GLY A 127 -12.21 6.40 16.32
N ARG A 128 -12.02 5.12 15.94
CA ARG A 128 -11.51 4.73 14.62
C ARG A 128 -12.64 4.58 13.60
N LYS A 129 -12.41 5.10 12.39
CA LYS A 129 -13.30 4.94 11.24
C LYS A 129 -12.50 4.43 10.05
N TYR A 130 -13.05 3.44 9.38
CA TYR A 130 -12.45 2.73 8.26
C TYR A 130 -13.22 3.05 6.98
N ARG A 131 -12.47 3.20 5.89
CA ARG A 131 -12.98 3.41 4.54
C ARG A 131 -11.93 2.94 3.54
N LEU A 132 -12.35 2.76 2.29
CA LEU A 132 -11.41 2.60 1.20
C LEU A 132 -10.59 3.90 1.01
N PRO A 133 -9.29 3.79 0.66
CA PRO A 133 -8.50 4.95 0.29
C PRO A 133 -9.08 5.59 -0.98
N THR A 134 -8.93 6.90 -1.13
CA THR A 134 -9.12 7.52 -2.46
C THR A 134 -7.97 7.08 -3.37
N GLU A 135 -8.15 7.12 -4.68
CA GLU A 135 -7.09 6.82 -5.66
C GLU A 135 -5.78 7.60 -5.36
N ALA A 136 -5.87 8.91 -5.13
CA ALA A 136 -4.73 9.76 -4.76
C ALA A 136 -4.02 9.32 -3.48
N GLN A 137 -4.76 8.84 -2.48
CA GLN A 137 -4.18 8.33 -1.24
C GLN A 137 -3.45 7.01 -1.49
N TRP A 138 -4.03 6.13 -2.30
CA TRP A 138 -3.43 4.85 -2.64
C TRP A 138 -2.15 5.06 -3.45
N GLU A 139 -2.16 5.90 -4.49
CA GLU A 139 -0.96 6.14 -5.31
C GLU A 139 0.15 6.84 -4.53
N TYR A 140 -0.19 7.86 -3.72
CA TYR A 140 0.77 8.52 -2.83
C TYR A 140 1.46 7.52 -1.90
N ALA A 141 0.65 6.64 -1.29
CA ALA A 141 1.15 5.62 -0.37
C ALA A 141 1.98 4.55 -1.10
N CYS A 142 1.59 4.15 -2.31
CA CYS A 142 2.29 3.21 -3.17
C CYS A 142 3.70 3.71 -3.52
N ARG A 143 3.78 4.96 -4.01
CA ARG A 143 5.03 5.61 -4.41
C ARG A 143 5.96 5.84 -3.22
N ALA A 144 5.42 6.16 -2.05
CA ALA A 144 6.20 6.41 -0.82
C ALA A 144 7.42 7.33 -1.04
N GLY A 145 7.23 8.37 -1.85
CA GLY A 145 8.26 9.36 -2.18
C GLY A 145 9.03 9.12 -3.49
N THR A 146 8.83 8.00 -4.19
CA THR A 146 9.43 7.79 -5.52
C THR A 146 8.61 8.44 -6.64
N ALA A 147 9.30 8.76 -7.74
CA ALA A 147 8.69 9.25 -8.98
C ALA A 147 8.80 8.25 -10.15
N THR A 148 9.35 7.05 -9.88
CA THR A 148 9.52 5.96 -10.84
C THR A 148 8.24 5.15 -11.01
N ALA A 149 8.20 4.26 -12.01
CA ALA A 149 7.07 3.36 -12.27
C ALA A 149 6.71 2.49 -11.04
N PHE A 150 7.73 2.02 -10.32
CA PHE A 150 7.58 1.26 -9.07
C PHE A 150 8.34 1.93 -7.94
N HIS A 151 7.96 1.65 -6.69
CA HIS A 151 8.75 2.10 -5.53
C HIS A 151 10.13 1.42 -5.44
N PHE A 152 10.39 0.42 -6.29
CA PHE A 152 11.67 -0.23 -6.47
C PHE A 152 12.54 0.36 -7.60
N GLY A 153 11.99 1.28 -8.41
CA GLY A 153 12.66 1.82 -9.59
C GLY A 153 11.83 1.69 -10.88
N ALA A 154 12.50 1.57 -12.01
CA ALA A 154 11.88 1.57 -13.34
C ALA A 154 11.49 0.17 -13.86
N SER A 155 11.80 -0.90 -13.13
CA SER A 155 11.47 -2.28 -13.49
C SER A 155 10.92 -3.05 -12.28
N VAL A 156 10.15 -4.10 -12.56
CA VAL A 156 9.66 -5.02 -11.52
C VAL A 156 9.78 -6.46 -12.00
N SER A 157 10.36 -7.31 -11.14
CA SER A 157 10.45 -8.76 -11.33
C SER A 157 9.54 -9.50 -10.36
N SER A 158 9.28 -10.77 -10.62
CA SER A 158 8.51 -11.63 -9.69
C SER A 158 9.22 -11.95 -8.36
N LYS A 159 10.44 -11.42 -8.15
CA LYS A 159 11.10 -11.41 -6.83
C LYS A 159 10.66 -10.23 -5.95
N GLN A 160 10.12 -9.18 -6.57
CA GLN A 160 9.75 -7.92 -5.91
C GLN A 160 8.25 -7.76 -5.76
N ALA A 161 7.44 -8.42 -6.59
CA ALA A 161 6.00 -8.45 -6.49
C ALA A 161 5.43 -9.77 -7.03
N ASN A 162 4.21 -10.12 -6.64
CA ASN A 162 3.47 -11.21 -7.29
C ASN A 162 2.85 -10.68 -8.59
N CYS A 163 3.60 -10.72 -9.68
CA CYS A 163 3.20 -10.26 -11.02
C CYS A 163 3.49 -11.35 -12.08
N ASP A 164 3.23 -11.05 -13.36
CA ASP A 164 3.62 -11.95 -14.45
C ASP A 164 5.16 -11.98 -14.59
N GLY A 165 5.78 -12.95 -13.93
CA GLY A 165 7.23 -13.15 -14.01
C GLY A 165 7.71 -13.62 -15.38
N LYS A 166 6.84 -14.10 -16.28
CA LYS A 166 7.28 -14.54 -17.62
C LYS A 166 7.63 -13.36 -18.52
N THR A 167 6.93 -12.25 -18.33
CA THR A 167 7.10 -11.01 -19.09
C THR A 167 7.20 -9.85 -18.10
N PRO A 168 8.33 -9.74 -17.36
CA PRO A 168 8.50 -8.68 -16.38
C PRO A 168 8.54 -7.30 -17.06
N TYR A 169 8.18 -6.26 -16.32
CA TYR A 169 8.20 -4.89 -16.83
C TYR A 169 9.63 -4.32 -16.77
N GLY A 170 10.01 -3.60 -17.83
CA GLY A 170 11.32 -2.96 -17.95
C GLY A 170 12.44 -3.99 -18.14
N ASP A 171 13.63 -3.70 -17.61
CA ASP A 171 14.83 -4.53 -17.80
C ASP A 171 15.00 -5.63 -16.73
N ALA A 172 13.90 -6.07 -16.11
CA ALA A 172 13.92 -7.10 -15.08
C ALA A 172 14.09 -8.50 -15.69
N GLU A 173 14.81 -9.39 -14.98
CA GLU A 173 14.99 -10.78 -15.40
C GLU A 173 13.67 -11.58 -15.26
N PRO A 174 13.34 -12.44 -16.25
CA PRO A 174 12.21 -13.36 -16.14
C PRO A 174 12.29 -14.28 -14.92
N GLY A 175 11.13 -14.66 -14.40
CA GLY A 175 10.98 -15.45 -13.20
C GLY A 175 9.65 -16.20 -13.14
N PRO A 176 9.33 -16.82 -11.99
CA PRO A 176 8.09 -17.55 -11.82
C PRO A 176 6.86 -16.64 -11.95
N TYR A 177 5.79 -17.18 -12.52
CA TYR A 177 4.46 -16.57 -12.51
C TYR A 177 3.50 -17.48 -11.74
N LEU A 178 3.10 -17.06 -10.53
CA LEU A 178 2.40 -17.93 -9.58
C LEU A 178 0.97 -18.28 -10.00
N ARG A 179 0.28 -17.36 -10.71
CA ARG A 179 -1.13 -17.50 -11.12
C ARG A 179 -2.09 -17.81 -9.96
N ARG A 180 -1.74 -17.32 -8.77
CA ARG A 180 -2.47 -17.42 -7.50
C ARG A 180 -1.97 -16.32 -6.57
N THR A 181 -2.69 -16.06 -5.49
CA THR A 181 -2.23 -15.09 -4.49
C THR A 181 -1.05 -15.65 -3.69
N ALA A 182 -0.22 -14.77 -3.15
CA ALA A 182 0.77 -15.05 -2.13
C ALA A 182 0.24 -14.61 -0.75
N LYS A 183 0.89 -15.08 0.32
CA LYS A 183 0.60 -14.56 1.65
C LYS A 183 0.92 -13.06 1.66
N VAL A 184 0.09 -12.27 2.32
CA VAL A 184 0.36 -10.84 2.45
C VAL A 184 1.70 -10.61 3.16
N GLY A 185 2.43 -9.58 2.74
CA GLY A 185 3.77 -9.28 3.24
C GLY A 185 4.88 -10.19 2.71
N SER A 186 4.62 -11.00 1.69
CA SER A 186 5.66 -11.89 1.11
C SER A 186 6.75 -11.13 0.35
N TYR A 187 6.45 -9.91 -0.13
CA TYR A 187 7.35 -9.09 -0.92
C TYR A 187 7.87 -7.89 -0.11
N PRO A 188 8.99 -7.25 -0.52
CA PRO A 188 9.57 -6.16 0.26
C PRO A 188 8.63 -4.96 0.39
N ALA A 189 8.66 -4.30 1.55
CA ALA A 189 7.88 -3.10 1.79
C ALA A 189 8.47 -1.87 1.08
N ASN A 190 7.62 -0.87 0.80
CA ASN A 190 8.06 0.46 0.39
C ASN A 190 8.56 1.31 1.59
N ALA A 191 8.98 2.55 1.33
CA ALA A 191 9.51 3.45 2.37
C ALA A 191 8.47 3.83 3.44
N PHE A 192 7.18 3.61 3.19
CA PHE A 192 6.11 3.77 4.18
C PHE A 192 5.78 2.48 4.95
N GLY A 193 6.51 1.40 4.70
CA GLY A 193 6.31 0.10 5.35
C GLY A 193 5.11 -0.68 4.81
N LEU A 194 4.59 -0.31 3.64
CA LEU A 194 3.48 -1.00 2.99
C LEU A 194 4.01 -2.08 2.06
N HIS A 195 3.35 -3.25 2.07
CA HIS A 195 3.70 -4.38 1.23
C HIS A 195 2.74 -4.53 0.06
N ASP A 196 3.15 -5.33 -0.94
CA ASP A 196 2.30 -5.83 -2.03
C ASP A 196 1.64 -4.74 -2.91
N MET A 197 2.13 -3.50 -2.85
CA MET A 197 1.57 -2.35 -3.59
C MET A 197 1.69 -2.44 -5.13
N HIS A 198 2.37 -3.45 -5.66
CA HIS A 198 2.64 -3.64 -7.09
C HIS A 198 2.25 -5.03 -7.63
N GLY A 199 1.35 -5.74 -6.96
CA GLY A 199 0.83 -7.02 -7.45
C GLY A 199 -0.02 -7.75 -6.42
N ASN A 200 -0.04 -9.07 -6.52
CA ASN A 200 -0.82 -9.99 -5.68
C ASN A 200 -2.31 -10.08 -6.02
N VAL A 201 -3.05 -8.96 -5.94
CA VAL A 201 -4.48 -8.86 -6.27
C VAL A 201 -4.83 -7.61 -7.07
#